data_AF-A0A655A2B2-F1
#
_entry.id   AF-A0A655A2B2-F1
#
_cell.length_a   1.000
_cell.length_b   1.000
_cell.length_c   1.000
_cell.angle_alpha   90.00
_cell.angle_beta   90.00
_cell.angle_gamma   90.00
#
_symmetry.space_group_name_H-M   'P 1'
#
loop_
_entity.id
_entity.type
_entity.pdbx_description
1 polymer ?
#
loop_
_entity_poly.entity_id
_entity_poly.type
_entity_poly.pdbx_seq_one_letter_code
_entity_poly.pdbx_strand_id
1 'polypeptide(L)'
;MLYGNGGAGGQGSSGGIGGPGATGGAGGKGGDGGDAQLIGDGGNGGNGGAGGTGGTPGPGGPGGSGGLGGLLFGQTGTAGVSP
;
A
#
# COMPACT_ATOMS: atom_id res chain seq x y z
N MET A 1 -13.16 20.40 7.83
CA MET A 1 -13.02 19.84 9.20
C MET A 1 -11.69 20.33 9.76
N LEU A 2 -11.67 20.80 11.01
CA LEU A 2 -10.48 21.42 11.63
C LEU A 2 -9.45 20.38 12.11
N TYR A 3 -9.89 19.15 12.35
CA TYR A 3 -9.09 18.02 12.85
C TYR A 3 -9.52 16.72 12.16
N GLY A 4 -8.56 15.85 11.86
CA GLY A 4 -8.79 14.52 11.31
C GLY A 4 -7.52 13.89 10.76
N ASN A 5 -7.30 12.62 11.11
CA ASN A 5 -6.21 11.83 10.56
C ASN A 5 -6.55 11.35 9.15
N GLY A 6 -5.52 11.15 8.33
CA GLY A 6 -5.63 10.50 7.05
C GLY A 6 -5.99 9.02 7.17
N GLY A 7 -6.75 8.50 6.21
CA GLY A 7 -7.12 7.08 6.15
C GLY A 7 -5.94 6.19 5.76
N ALA A 8 -5.87 4.97 6.27
CA ALA A 8 -4.85 4.01 5.83
C ALA A 8 -5.07 3.59 4.37
N GLY A 9 -3.97 3.38 3.65
CA GLY A 9 -3.98 2.82 2.31
C GLY A 9 -4.41 1.35 2.30
N GLY A 10 -5.11 0.95 1.25
CA GLY A 10 -5.57 -0.43 1.10
C GLY A 10 -4.44 -1.41 0.77
N GLN A 11 -4.60 -2.68 1.11
CA GLN A 11 -3.63 -3.71 0.73
C GLN A 11 -3.64 -3.96 -0.78
N GLY A 12 -2.47 -4.19 -1.36
CA GLY A 12 -2.34 -4.61 -2.74
C GLY A 12 -2.93 -6.01 -2.95
N SER A 13 -3.51 -6.25 -4.13
CA SER A 13 -4.08 -7.56 -4.48
C SER A 13 -3.00 -8.60 -4.75
N SER A 14 -3.31 -9.87 -4.49
CA SER A 14 -2.43 -10.97 -4.92
C SER A 14 -2.35 -11.03 -6.45
N GLY A 15 -1.17 -11.41 -6.96
CA GLY A 15 -1.00 -11.69 -8.39
C GLY A 15 -1.80 -12.92 -8.85
N GLY A 16 -2.09 -12.97 -10.15
CA GLY A 16 -2.85 -14.07 -10.75
C GLY A 16 -2.09 -15.39 -10.78
N ILE A 17 -2.81 -16.51 -10.79
CA ILE A 17 -2.21 -17.85 -10.90
C ILE A 17 -1.69 -18.07 -12.33
N GLY A 18 -0.41 -18.45 -12.45
CA GLY A 18 0.19 -18.88 -13.71
C GLY A 18 -0.25 -20.30 -14.09
N GLY A 19 -0.42 -20.55 -15.39
CA GLY A 19 -0.67 -21.89 -15.90
C GLY A 19 0.52 -22.84 -15.69
N PRO A 20 0.40 -24.14 -16.01
CA PRO A 20 1.47 -25.12 -15.83
C PRO A 20 2.78 -24.67 -16.49
N GLY A 21 3.85 -24.58 -15.70
CA GLY A 21 5.17 -24.13 -16.14
C GLY A 21 5.33 -22.61 -16.35
N ALA A 22 4.25 -21.83 -16.24
CA ALA A 22 4.31 -20.37 -16.35
C ALA A 22 4.58 -19.71 -14.99
N THR A 23 5.21 -18.54 -15.02
CA THR A 23 5.36 -17.66 -13.86
C THR A 23 4.00 -17.13 -13.41
N GLY A 24 3.77 -17.04 -12.10
CA GLY A 24 2.59 -16.35 -11.56
C GLY A 24 2.62 -14.84 -11.85
N GLY A 25 1.46 -14.21 -11.84
CA GLY A 25 1.34 -12.76 -12.05
C GLY A 25 1.98 -11.96 -10.92
N ALA A 26 2.38 -10.72 -11.20
CA ALA A 26 2.88 -9.81 -10.16
C ALA A 26 1.77 -9.44 -9.17
N GLY A 27 2.14 -9.23 -7.90
CA GLY A 27 1.25 -8.64 -6.91
C GLY A 27 0.93 -7.18 -7.22
N GLY A 28 -0.26 -6.73 -6.82
CA GLY A 28 -0.70 -5.35 -6.95
C GLY A 28 0.02 -4.41 -5.99
N LYS A 29 0.16 -3.15 -6.38
CA LYS A 29 0.66 -2.09 -5.49
C LYS A 29 -0.31 -1.88 -4.32
N GLY A 30 0.22 -1.65 -3.11
CA GLY A 30 -0.57 -1.17 -1.97
C GLY A 30 -1.05 0.27 -2.15
N GLY A 31 -2.27 0.56 -1.71
CA GLY A 31 -2.84 1.90 -1.76
C GLY A 31 -2.03 2.90 -0.94
N ASP A 32 -1.99 4.15 -1.40
CA ASP A 32 -1.35 5.22 -0.63
C ASP A 32 -2.24 5.60 0.56
N GLY A 33 -1.61 5.97 1.67
CA GLY A 33 -2.31 6.53 2.82
C GLY A 33 -2.84 7.93 2.51
N GLY A 34 -3.99 8.28 3.07
CA GLY A 34 -4.58 9.60 2.92
C GLY A 34 -3.85 10.66 3.73
N ASP A 35 -3.91 11.90 3.27
CA ASP A 35 -3.37 13.04 3.99
C ASP A 35 -4.34 13.51 5.10
N ALA A 36 -3.79 14.02 6.19
CA ALA A 36 -4.54 14.84 7.12
C ALA A 36 -4.74 16.26 6.57
N GLN A 37 -5.74 16.97 7.10
CA GLN A 37 -6.04 18.35 6.68
C GLN A 37 -5.23 19.37 7.49
N LEU A 38 -5.84 20.06 8.46
CA LEU A 38 -5.14 21.10 9.22
C LEU A 38 -4.37 20.55 10.44
N ILE A 39 -5.01 19.66 11.20
CA ILE A 39 -4.44 19.00 12.37
C ILE A 39 -4.79 17.50 12.28
N GLY A 40 -3.78 16.64 12.39
CA GLY A 40 -3.94 15.18 12.38
C GLY A 40 -2.76 14.48 11.71
N ASP A 41 -2.59 13.20 11.96
CA ASP A 41 -1.54 12.40 11.34
C ASP A 41 -1.99 11.89 9.97
N GLY A 42 -1.05 11.78 9.03
CA GLY A 42 -1.30 11.11 7.77
C GLY A 42 -1.52 9.61 7.96
N GLY A 43 -2.28 9.00 7.05
CA GLY A 43 -2.51 7.56 7.08
C GLY A 43 -1.28 6.80 6.58
N ASN A 44 -1.04 5.61 7.12
CA ASN A 44 0.00 4.73 6.59
C ASN A 44 -0.39 4.20 5.20
N GLY A 45 0.60 4.01 4.33
CA GLY A 45 0.40 3.30 3.06
C GLY A 45 0.13 1.82 3.31
N GLY A 46 -0.66 1.21 2.42
CA GLY A 46 -0.92 -0.23 2.45
C GLY A 46 0.26 -1.02 1.91
N ASN A 47 0.44 -2.26 2.37
CA ASN A 47 1.49 -3.11 1.82
C ASN A 47 1.14 -3.56 0.41
N GLY A 48 2.17 -3.88 -0.38
CA GLY A 48 1.99 -4.53 -1.66
C GLY A 48 1.39 -5.93 -1.52
N GLY A 49 0.75 -6.40 -2.58
CA GLY A 49 0.21 -7.74 -2.64
C GLY A 49 1.28 -8.78 -2.97
N ALA A 50 1.10 -10.01 -2.51
CA ALA A 50 2.01 -11.10 -2.85
C ALA A 50 1.95 -11.42 -4.36
N GLY A 51 3.06 -11.90 -4.91
CA GLY A 51 3.05 -12.46 -6.25
C GLY A 51 2.19 -13.72 -6.35
N GLY A 52 1.60 -13.95 -7.52
CA GLY A 52 0.77 -15.11 -7.79
C GLY A 52 1.59 -16.40 -7.83
N THR A 53 0.93 -17.52 -7.57
CA THR A 53 1.55 -18.85 -7.67
C THR A 53 1.69 -19.30 -9.12
N GLY A 54 2.76 -20.02 -9.45
CA GLY A 54 3.01 -20.61 -10.77
C GLY A 54 4.15 -21.63 -10.70
N GLY A 55 4.63 -22.10 -11.86
CA GLY A 55 5.86 -22.90 -11.92
C GLY A 55 7.05 -22.17 -11.30
N THR A 56 7.05 -20.84 -11.42
CA THR A 56 7.78 -19.92 -10.57
C THR A 56 6.79 -18.89 -9.98
N PRO A 57 6.93 -18.48 -8.71
CA PRO A 57 6.11 -17.41 -8.16
C PRO A 57 6.33 -16.09 -8.91
N GLY A 58 5.26 -15.31 -9.06
CA GLY A 58 5.36 -13.93 -9.50
C GLY A 58 6.06 -13.06 -8.45
N PRO A 59 6.59 -11.89 -8.83
CA PRO A 59 7.13 -10.93 -7.87
C PRO A 59 6.03 -10.32 -7.01
N GLY A 60 6.37 -9.93 -5.77
CA GLY A 60 5.51 -9.09 -4.93
C GLY A 60 5.28 -7.69 -5.52
N GLY A 61 4.15 -7.09 -5.19
CA GLY A 61 3.86 -5.70 -5.52
C GLY A 61 4.57 -4.74 -4.56
N PRO A 62 4.83 -3.49 -4.96
CA PRO A 62 5.37 -2.48 -4.05
C PRO A 62 4.32 -2.04 -3.03
N GLY A 63 4.76 -1.57 -1.86
CA GLY A 63 3.90 -0.85 -0.92
C GLY A 63 3.42 0.51 -1.43
N GLY A 64 2.39 1.04 -0.79
CA GLY A 64 1.91 2.41 -0.98
C GLY A 64 2.70 3.41 -0.15
N SER A 65 2.71 4.67 -0.57
CA SER A 65 3.27 5.77 0.22
C SER A 65 2.41 6.04 1.46
N GLY A 66 3.00 6.54 2.54
CA GLY A 66 2.23 7.14 3.62
C GLY A 66 1.73 8.53 3.24
N GLY A 67 0.59 8.93 3.79
CA GLY A 67 0.02 10.27 3.63
C GLY A 67 0.70 11.29 4.53
N LEU A 68 0.62 12.56 4.17
CA LEU A 68 1.18 13.67 4.94
C LEU A 68 0.37 13.95 6.22
N GLY A 69 1.09 14.35 7.27
CA GLY A 69 0.47 14.95 8.45
C GLY A 69 -0.15 16.32 8.16
N GLY A 70 -0.97 16.81 9.10
CA GLY A 70 -1.67 18.06 8.98
C GLY A 70 -0.73 19.26 8.94
N LEU A 71 -1.14 20.32 8.23
CA LEU A 71 -0.29 21.48 7.94
C LEU A 71 0.28 22.15 9.20
N LEU A 72 -0.51 22.20 10.29
CA LEU A 72 -0.09 22.84 11.54
C LEU A 72 0.53 21.83 12.49
N PHE A 73 -0.10 20.66 12.64
CA PHE A 73 0.40 19.57 13.47
C PHE A 73 -0.01 18.22 12.89
N GLY A 74 0.93 17.29 12.87
CA GLY A 74 0.72 15.92 12.43
C GLY A 74 2.00 15.25 11.96
N GLN A 75 2.06 13.94 12.08
CA GLN A 75 3.14 13.11 11.55
C GLN A 75 2.73 12.55 10.19
N THR A 76 3.69 12.46 9.27
CA THR A 76 3.51 11.70 8.02
C THR A 76 3.35 10.22 8.35
N GLY A 77 2.40 9.57 7.68
CA GLY A 77 2.22 8.12 7.74
C GLY A 77 3.43 7.39 7.18
N THR A 78 3.62 6.14 7.60
CA THR A 78 4.69 5.29 7.10
C THR A 78 4.32 4.72 5.73
N ALA A 79 5.31 4.54 4.86
CA ALA A 79 5.11 3.75 3.65
C ALA A 79 4.78 2.28 3.99
N GLY A 80 3.93 1.67 3.18
CA GLY A 80 3.71 0.24 3.20
C GLY A 80 4.93 -0.51 2.65
N VAL A 81 5.04 -1.78 3.01
CA VAL A 81 6.17 -2.63 2.58
C VAL A 81 5.83 -3.44 1.33
N SER A 82 6.87 -3.82 0.59
CA SER A 82 6.77 -4.90 -0.40
C SER A 82 6.86 -6.25 0.32
N PRO A 83 6.01 -7.23 -0.02
CA PRO A 83 6.02 -8.57 0.55
C PRO A 83 7.11 -9.48 -0.04
#